data_AF-A0A0F9S271-F1
#
_entry.id   AF-A0A0F9S271-F1
#
_cell.length_a   1.000
_cell.length_b   1.000
_cell.length_c   1.000
_cell.angle_alpha   90.00
_cell.angle_beta   90.00
_cell.angle_gamma   90.00
#
_symmetry.space_group_name_H-M   'P 1'
#
loop_
_entity.id
_entity.type
_entity.pdbx_description
1 polymer ?
#
loop_
_entity_poly.entity_id
_entity_poly.type
_entity_poly.pdbx_seq_one_letter_code
_entity_poly.pdbx_strand_id
1 'polypeptide(L)' 'MIDTKKFEEVVQSFTNALPSGFTNIQADVEKNVRSAMSATFAKLDLVTREEFDIQTQVLHRTREKLDALAQRVAELES' A
#
# COMPACT_ATOMS: atom_id res chain seq x y z
N MET A 1 -0.55 -0.99 -3.42
CA MET A 1 -0.11 -2.14 -2.61
C MET A 1 1.40 -2.05 -2.44
N ILE A 2 1.92 -2.37 -1.26
CA ILE A 2 3.37 -2.36 -1.01
C ILE A 2 3.95 -3.60 -1.67
N ASP A 3 4.83 -3.39 -2.63
CA ASP A 3 5.54 -4.43 -3.38
C ASP A 3 6.82 -4.79 -2.63
N THR A 4 7.13 -6.09 -2.51
CA THR A 4 8.38 -6.57 -1.92
C THR A 4 9.61 -6.03 -2.66
N LYS A 5 9.51 -5.74 -3.96
CA LYS A 5 10.58 -5.09 -4.72
C LYS A 5 10.85 -3.66 -4.27
N LYS A 6 9.78 -2.89 -3.99
CA LYS A 6 9.92 -1.53 -3.45
C LYS A 6 10.53 -1.53 -2.06
N PHE A 7 10.26 -2.59 -1.29
CA PHE A 7 10.88 -2.79 0.01
C PHE A 7 12.40 -3.00 -0.12
N GLU A 8 12.82 -3.88 -1.01
CA GLU A 8 14.24 -4.14 -1.30
C GLU A 8 14.95 -2.89 -1.84
N GLU A 9 14.30 -2.12 -2.72
CA GLU A 9 14.86 -0.86 -3.24
C GLU A 9 15.10 0.18 -2.13
N VAL A 10 14.19 0.31 -1.15
CA VAL A 10 14.35 1.23 -0.02
C VAL A 10 15.47 0.76 0.90
N VAL A 11 15.53 -0.54 1.20
CA VAL A 11 16.60 -1.14 2.00
C VAL A 11 17.96 -0.96 1.32
N GLN A 12 18.02 -1.18 0.00
CA GLN A 12 19.25 -1.00 -0.78
C GLN A 12 19.68 0.46 -0.84
N SER A 13 18.73 1.39 -1.01
CA SER A 13 19.00 2.83 -1.01
C SER A 13 19.55 3.31 0.33
N PHE A 14 18.99 2.80 1.43
CA PHE A 14 19.48 3.10 2.79
C PHE A 14 20.88 2.53 3.01
N THR A 15 21.11 1.30 2.57
CA THR A 15 22.40 0.60 2.66
C THR A 15 23.49 1.30 1.84
N ASN A 16 23.15 1.79 0.64
CA ASN A 16 24.07 2.51 -0.24
C ASN A 16 24.40 3.93 0.27
N ALA A 17 23.54 4.52 1.11
CA ALA A 17 23.78 5.82 1.74
C ALA A 17 24.66 5.74 3.01
N LEU A 18 25.03 4.53 3.46
CA LEU A 18 25.90 4.37 4.62
C LEU A 18 27.36 4.72 4.29
N PRO A 19 28.07 5.45 5.19
CA PRO A 19 29.50 5.73 5.01
C PRO A 19 30.34 4.45 4.99
N SER A 20 31.43 4.46 4.21
CA SER A 20 32.34 3.32 3.99
C SER A 20 32.99 2.72 5.25
N GLY A 21 32.87 3.37 6.41
CA GLY A 21 33.31 2.83 7.71
C GLY A 21 32.38 1.80 8.36
N PHE A 22 31.18 1.58 7.81
CA PHE A 22 30.16 0.67 8.39
C PHE A 22 29.94 -0.62 7.58
N THR A 23 30.77 -0.89 6.58
CA THR A 23 30.66 -2.07 5.69
C THR A 23 30.70 -3.42 6.44
N ASN A 24 31.44 -3.50 7.56
CA ASN A 24 31.48 -4.71 8.41
C ASN A 24 30.22 -4.93 9.27
N ILE A 25 29.32 -3.95 9.36
CA ILE A 25 28.06 -4.00 10.13
C ILE A 25 26.85 -3.96 9.19
N GLN A 26 27.07 -3.97 7.88
CA GLN A 26 26.04 -3.78 6.85
C GLN A 26 24.89 -4.78 6.98
N ALA A 27 25.20 -6.06 7.25
CA ALA A 27 24.19 -7.11 7.43
C ALA A 27 23.31 -6.89 8.67
N ASP A 28 23.90 -6.44 9.78
CA ASP A 28 23.15 -6.14 11.01
C ASP A 28 22.30 -4.87 10.86
N VAL A 29 22.82 -3.86 10.15
CA VAL A 29 22.05 -2.65 9.82
C VAL A 29 20.89 -2.99 8.90
N GLU A 30 21.11 -3.78 7.85
CA GLU A 30 20.05 -4.22 6.93
C GLU A 30 18.93 -4.95 7.69
N LYS A 31 19.31 -5.90 8.56
CA LYS A 31 18.37 -6.65 9.40
C LYS A 31 17.55 -5.73 10.31
N ASN A 32 18.20 -4.78 10.97
CA ASN A 32 17.54 -3.83 11.87
C ASN A 32 16.60 -2.88 11.12
N VAL A 33 17.01 -2.38 9.95
CA VAL A 33 16.18 -1.54 9.08
C VAL A 33 14.96 -2.33 8.59
N ARG A 34 15.16 -3.57 8.13
CA ARG A 34 14.07 -4.46 7.71
C ARG A 34 13.06 -4.68 8.83
N SER A 35 13.54 -4.96 10.05
CA SER A 35 12.68 -5.19 11.21
C SER A 35 11.92 -3.93 11.64
N ALA A 36 12.58 -2.76 11.62
CA ALA A 36 11.94 -1.48 11.94
C ALA A 36 10.87 -1.10 10.92
N MET A 37 11.13 -1.27 9.63
CA MET A 37 10.17 -1.01 8.57
C MET A 37 8.96 -1.96 8.66
N SER A 38 9.19 -3.25 8.86
CA SER A 38 8.10 -4.22 9.07
C SER A 38 7.22 -3.85 10.27
N ALA A 39 7.82 -3.42 11.39
CA ALA A 39 7.08 -2.95 12.55
C ALA A 39 6.29 -1.66 12.28
N THR A 40 6.84 -0.74 11.49
CA THR A 40 6.12 0.49 11.06
C THR A 40 4.97 0.16 10.13
N PHE A 41 5.14 -0.74 9.16
CA PHE A 41 4.06 -1.18 8.27
C PHE A 41 2.96 -1.93 9.02
N ALA A 42 3.30 -2.72 10.03
CA ALA A 42 2.31 -3.36 10.91
C ALA A 42 1.51 -2.36 11.76
N LYS A 43 2.05 -1.15 11.97
CA LYS A 43 1.33 -0.04 12.65
C LYS A 43 0.52 0.83 11.69
N LEU A 44 0.73 0.71 10.38
CA LEU A 44 -0.13 1.35 9.40
C LEU A 44 -1.37 0.47 9.24
N ASP A 45 -2.55 1.07 9.17
CA ASP A 45 -3.83 0.36 8.93
C ASP A 45 -3.89 -0.13 7.47
N LEU A 46 -2.99 -1.05 7.14
CA LEU A 46 -2.86 -1.64 5.81
C LEU A 46 -3.94 -2.69 5.62
N VAL A 47 -4.72 -2.53 4.55
CA VAL A 47 -5.64 -3.57 4.07
C VAL A 47 -4.91 -4.52 3.14
N THR A 48 -5.35 -5.78 3.12
CA THR A 48 -4.87 -6.77 2.16
C THR A 48 -5.27 -6.40 0.74
N ARG A 49 -4.59 -6.97 -0.26
CA ARG A 49 -4.96 -6.78 -1.67
C ARG A 49 -6.38 -7.27 -1.94
N GLU A 50 -6.72 -8.43 -1.39
CA GLU A 50 -8.04 -9.03 -1.57
C GLU A 50 -9.14 -8.11 -1.03
N GLU A 51 -8.98 -7.57 0.18
CA GLU A 51 -9.92 -6.60 0.76
C GLU A 51 -10.03 -5.35 -0.10
N PHE A 52 -8.91 -4.81 -0.60
CA PHE A 52 -8.92 -3.65 -1.49
C PHE A 52 -9.68 -3.93 -2.78
N ASP A 53 -9.44 -5.08 -3.41
CA ASP A 53 -10.08 -5.48 -4.65
C ASP A 53 -11.60 -5.69 -4.43
N ILE A 54 -11.99 -6.29 -3.29
CA ILE A 54 -13.40 -6.41 -2.87
C ILE A 54 -14.04 -5.03 -2.73
N GLN A 55 -13.42 -4.10 -2.00
CA GLN A 55 -13.95 -2.76 -1.80
C GLN A 55 -14.09 -2.00 -3.12
N THR A 56 -13.14 -2.18 -4.05
CA THR A 56 -13.21 -1.61 -5.40
C THR A 56 -14.43 -2.13 -6.17
N GLN A 57 -14.73 -3.42 -6.09
CA GLN A 57 -15.92 -4.00 -6.71
C GLN A 57 -17.22 -3.51 -6.07
N VAL A 58 -17.25 -3.39 -4.73
CA VAL A 58 -18.41 -2.83 -4.01
C VAL A 58 -18.66 -1.39 -4.45
N LEU A 59 -17.61 -0.58 -4.55
CA LEU A 59 -17.70 0.80 -5.02
C LEU A 59 -18.22 0.87 -6.47
N HIS A 60 -17.72 0.02 -7.36
CA HIS A 60 -18.20 -0.06 -8.74
C HIS A 60 -19.70 -0.32 -8.81
N ARG A 61 -20.17 -1.38 -8.15
CA ARG A 61 -21.61 -1.72 -8.10
C ARG A 61 -22.46 -0.62 -7.50
N THR A 62 -21.92 0.11 -6.53
CA THR A 62 -22.64 1.21 -5.90
C THR A 62 -22.79 2.38 -6.86
N ARG A 63 -21.77 2.70 -7.66
CA ARG A 63 -21.85 3.72 -8.71
C ARG A 63 -22.86 3.36 -9.78
N GLU A 64 -22.85 2.11 -10.26
CA GLU A 64 -23.84 1.65 -11.24
C GLU A 64 -25.29 1.79 -10.72
N LYS A 65 -25.53 1.41 -9.45
CA LYS A 65 -26.84 1.58 -8.82
C LYS A 65 -27.21 3.05 -8.65
N LEU A 66 -26.25 3.89 -8.28
CA LEU A 66 -26.45 5.32 -8.11
C LEU A 66 -26.83 5.98 -9.43
N ASP A 67 -26.14 5.64 -10.52
CA ASP A 67 -26.41 6.18 -11.86
C ASP A 67 -27.80 5.76 -12.35
N ALA A 68 -28.19 4.49 -12.14
CA ALA A 68 -29.53 4.01 -12.47
C ALA A 68 -30.63 4.71 -11.65
N LEU A 69 -30.39 4.95 -10.35
CA LEU A 69 -31.31 5.72 -9.51
C LEU A 69 -31.40 7.18 -9.95
N ALA A 70 -30.28 7.81 -10.29
CA ALA A 70 -30.23 9.18 -10.79
C ALA A 70 -31.04 9.33 -12.09
N GLN A 71 -30.92 8.38 -13.01
CA GLN A 71 -31.74 8.36 -14.23
C GLN A 71 -33.24 8.25 -13.92
N ARG A 72 -33.61 7.33 -13.02
CA ARG A 72 -35.01 7.14 -12.63
C ARG A 72 -35.61 8.38 -11.96
N VAL A 73 -34.82 9.10 -11.16
CA VAL A 73 -35.26 10.37 -10.56
C VAL A 73 -35.46 11.42 -11.64
N ALA A 74 -34.52 11.55 -12.58
CA ALA A 74 -34.65 12.50 -13.69
C ALA A 74 -35.90 12.25 -14.57
N GLU A 75 -36.25 10.97 -14.79
CA GLU A 75 -37.49 10.58 -15.49
C GLU A 75 -38.78 10.91 -14.71
N LEU A 76 -38.72 10.99 -13.38
CA LEU A 76 -39.86 11.33 -12.53
C LEU A 76 -40.02 12.84 -12.31
N GLU A 77 -38.93 13.60 -12.45
CA GLU A 77 -38.92 15.06 -12.31
C GLU A 77 -39.26 15.79 -13.63
N SER A 78 -39.34 15.09 -14.75
CA SER A 78 -39.77 15.59 -16.07
C SER A 78 -41.28 15.51 -16.29
#